data_AF-A0A418ZPU3-F1
#
_entry.id   AF-A0A418ZPU3-F1
#
_cell.length_a   1.000
_cell.length_b   1.000
_cell.length_c   1.000
_cell.angle_alpha   90.00
_cell.angle_beta   90.00
_cell.angle_gamma   90.00
#
_symmetry.space_group_name_H-M   'P 1'
#
loop_
_entity.id
_entity.type
_entity.pdbx_description
1 polymer ?
#
loop_
_entity_poly.entity_id
_entity_poly.type
_entity_poly.pdbx_seq_one_letter_code
_entity_poly.pdbx_strand_id
1 'polypeptide(L)'
;MCISDGPQRIERLINRTVRRRLLGRPGLYMQSRFPRKDAENGKTSAPYAVFQGFSDIFPDFEAWLARQVDADVHGHLLGPEMVEFAGRPEIGPGAISSSTLIRDRDPQGFLTALIRITTRMQAFQFSPRDNQALNWFMATDPNAHIHVVTGAWMLPLLNSPAPFEELRKIAGVLQRIELQQLDILGSVWVRARVQIHELGDVLAYPNDILLQSLRHLPEGLMIRSGVPEVANYQGLSELLRKMRNAGLRLQVTSSVIPLLEMLAPERTAAE
;
A
#
# COMPACT_ATOMS: atom_id res chain seq x y z
N MET A 1 -4.31 48.66 8.75
CA MET A 1 -5.49 47.79 8.95
C MET A 1 -5.11 46.78 10.02
N CYS A 2 -5.43 47.06 11.28
CA CYS A 2 -5.07 46.21 12.41
C CYS A 2 -5.99 45.00 12.43
N ILE A 3 -5.46 43.80 12.20
CA ILE A 3 -6.18 42.55 12.41
C ILE A 3 -6.33 42.42 13.93
N SER A 4 -7.51 42.72 14.47
CA SER A 4 -7.82 42.48 15.87
C SER A 4 -7.91 40.97 16.08
N ASP A 5 -6.88 40.40 16.69
CA ASP A 5 -6.91 39.04 17.19
C ASP A 5 -7.92 38.94 18.34
N GLY A 6 -9.17 38.56 18.01
CA GLY A 6 -10.25 38.49 18.98
C GLY A 6 -10.02 37.44 20.08
N PRO A 7 -10.64 37.59 21.27
CA PRO A 7 -10.48 36.68 22.43
C PRO A 7 -10.68 35.19 22.09
N GLN A 8 -11.57 34.89 21.15
CA GLN A 8 -11.87 33.54 20.69
C GLN A 8 -10.68 32.84 20.03
N ARG A 9 -9.80 33.58 19.32
CA ARG A 9 -8.60 33.02 18.69
C ARG A 9 -7.59 32.59 19.76
N ILE A 10 -7.41 33.43 20.77
CA ILE A 10 -6.53 33.16 21.91
C ILE A 10 -7.06 31.94 22.69
N GLU A 11 -8.36 31.88 22.96
CA GLU A 11 -8.98 30.75 23.66
C GLU A 11 -8.80 29.43 22.89
N ARG A 12 -9.00 29.42 21.56
CA ARG A 12 -8.71 28.24 20.72
C ARG A 12 -7.25 27.82 20.81
N LEU A 13 -6.33 28.78 20.85
CA LEU A 13 -4.90 28.52 20.95
C LEU A 13 -4.51 27.94 22.33
N ILE A 14 -5.07 28.48 23.42
CA ILE A 14 -4.89 27.97 24.79
C ILE A 14 -5.45 26.55 24.88
N ASN A 15 -6.69 26.33 24.44
CA ASN A 15 -7.33 25.01 24.46
C ASN A 15 -6.56 23.97 23.63
N ARG A 16 -6.04 24.36 22.45
CA ARG A 16 -5.17 23.50 21.64
C ARG A 16 -3.87 23.15 22.38
N THR A 17 -3.28 24.11 23.09
CA THR A 17 -2.05 23.91 23.87
C THR A 17 -2.29 22.99 25.07
N VAL A 18 -3.37 23.20 25.82
CA VAL A 18 -3.78 22.35 26.95
C VAL A 18 -4.03 20.92 26.48
N ARG A 19 -4.79 20.73 25.37
CA ARG A 19 -5.01 19.40 24.79
C ARG A 19 -3.70 18.73 24.39
N ARG A 20 -2.75 19.44 23.78
CA ARG A 20 -1.42 18.88 23.44
C ARG A 20 -0.62 18.49 24.67
N ARG A 21 -0.71 19.24 25.76
CA ARG A 21 -0.07 18.90 27.04
C ARG A 21 -0.65 17.61 27.62
N LEU A 22 -1.97 17.47 27.60
CA LEU A 22 -2.67 16.32 28.19
C LEU A 22 -2.60 15.06 27.30
N LEU A 23 -2.92 15.21 26.01
CA LEU A 23 -3.10 14.11 25.07
C LEU A 23 -1.88 13.86 24.16
N GLY A 24 -0.93 14.78 24.13
CA GLY A 24 0.24 14.70 23.24
C GLY A 24 -0.10 15.12 21.81
N ARG A 25 0.89 14.97 20.93
CA ARG A 25 0.70 15.21 19.50
C ARG A 25 0.39 13.87 18.80
N PRO A 26 -0.57 13.83 17.86
CA PRO A 26 -0.79 12.66 17.02
C PRO A 26 0.48 12.19 16.33
N GLY A 27 0.68 10.86 16.24
CA GLY A 27 1.84 10.24 15.61
C GLY A 27 3.20 10.56 16.25
N LEU A 28 3.24 11.11 17.48
CA LEU A 28 4.49 11.31 18.21
C LEU A 28 4.68 10.21 19.25
N TYR A 29 5.64 9.32 18.99
CA TYR A 29 6.11 8.30 19.92
C TYR A 29 7.51 8.69 20.40
N MET A 30 7.70 8.79 21.71
CA MET A 30 9.00 9.10 22.31
C MET A 30 9.09 8.50 23.71
N GLN A 31 10.30 8.39 24.26
CA GLN A 31 10.52 7.79 25.59
C GLN A 31 9.66 8.41 26.70
N SER A 32 9.44 9.73 26.66
CA SER A 32 8.60 10.44 27.63
C SER A 32 7.10 10.29 27.37
N ARG A 33 6.70 9.77 26.21
CA ARG A 33 5.30 9.55 25.84
C ARG A 33 5.18 8.45 24.80
N PHE A 34 5.00 7.23 25.31
CA PHE A 34 4.77 6.02 24.52
C PHE A 34 3.41 5.43 24.93
N PRO A 35 2.30 5.85 24.28
CA PRO A 35 0.97 5.45 24.72
C PRO A 35 0.76 3.94 24.55
N ARG A 36 -0.11 3.37 25.41
CA ARG A 36 -0.58 2.00 25.21
C ARG A 36 -1.35 1.91 23.89
N LYS A 37 -1.24 0.77 23.22
CA LYS A 37 -2.01 0.43 22.03
C LYS A 37 -3.48 0.84 22.17
N ASP A 38 -3.98 1.57 21.17
CA ASP A 38 -5.35 2.07 21.02
C ASP A 38 -5.78 3.14 22.06
N ALA A 39 -4.83 3.67 22.84
CA ALA A 39 -5.00 4.83 23.72
C ALA A 39 -4.22 6.07 23.22
N GLU A 40 -3.71 6.02 21.98
CA GLU A 40 -2.99 7.13 21.35
C GLU A 40 -3.95 8.28 20.99
N ASN A 41 -3.45 9.51 21.01
CA ASN A 41 -4.15 10.67 20.45
C ASN A 41 -3.95 10.74 18.92
N GLY A 42 -4.34 9.67 18.21
CA GLY A 42 -4.09 9.46 16.79
C GLY A 42 -2.78 8.70 16.52
N LYS A 43 -2.87 7.61 15.76
CA LYS A 43 -1.77 6.67 15.51
C LYS A 43 -0.67 7.28 14.65
N THR A 44 -1.05 7.95 13.57
CA THR A 44 -0.16 8.77 12.73
C THR A 44 -0.57 10.24 12.80
N SER A 45 0.30 11.12 12.29
CA SER A 45 0.10 12.57 12.40
C SER A 45 -0.63 13.22 11.22
N ALA A 46 -0.72 12.51 10.09
CA ALA A 46 -1.34 12.96 8.85
C ALA A 46 -1.81 11.76 8.01
N PRO A 47 -2.71 11.96 7.03
CA PRO A 47 -3.08 10.93 6.07
C PRO A 47 -1.90 10.40 5.25
N TYR A 48 -1.98 9.13 4.84
CA TYR A 48 -1.01 8.46 4.00
C TYR A 48 -1.67 7.36 3.17
N ALA A 49 -1.01 6.93 2.10
CA ALA A 49 -1.54 5.95 1.16
C ALA A 49 -0.63 4.72 1.03
N VAL A 50 -1.24 3.54 0.95
CA VAL A 50 -0.58 2.25 0.80
C VAL A 50 -1.14 1.59 -0.45
N PHE A 51 -0.27 1.24 -1.39
CA PHE A 51 -0.63 0.61 -2.66
C PHE A 51 -0.04 -0.79 -2.72
N GLN A 52 -0.89 -1.81 -2.61
CA GLN A 52 -0.48 -3.20 -2.72
C GLN A 52 -0.74 -3.76 -4.11
N GLY A 53 0.31 -4.31 -4.72
CA GLY A 53 0.23 -4.99 -6.02
C GLY A 53 0.24 -4.07 -7.24
N PHE A 54 0.19 -2.74 -7.05
CA PHE A 54 0.18 -1.81 -8.17
C PHE A 54 1.52 -1.79 -8.92
N SER A 55 2.65 -1.77 -8.21
CA SER A 55 3.99 -1.87 -8.82
C SER A 55 4.25 -3.20 -9.54
N ASP A 56 3.57 -4.28 -9.13
CA ASP A 56 3.64 -5.59 -9.81
C ASP A 56 2.88 -5.60 -11.15
N ILE A 57 1.78 -4.85 -11.22
CA ILE A 57 0.90 -4.76 -12.40
C ILE A 57 1.37 -3.68 -13.36
N PHE A 58 1.88 -2.58 -12.83
CA PHE A 58 2.27 -1.40 -13.58
C PHE A 58 3.73 -1.06 -13.22
N PRO A 59 4.73 -1.47 -14.01
CA PRO A 59 6.14 -1.29 -13.66
C PRO A 59 6.54 0.16 -13.37
N ASP A 60 5.93 1.12 -14.08
CA ASP A 60 6.17 2.56 -13.91
C ASP A 60 5.19 3.24 -12.92
N PHE A 61 4.48 2.47 -12.09
CA PHE A 61 3.44 3.00 -11.21
C PHE A 61 3.92 4.12 -10.30
N GLU A 62 5.07 3.96 -9.64
CA GLU A 62 5.61 4.96 -8.71
C GLU A 62 5.84 6.30 -9.40
N ALA A 63 6.54 6.28 -10.55
CA ALA A 63 6.86 7.46 -11.32
C ALA A 63 5.62 8.11 -11.90
N TRP A 64 4.64 7.30 -12.33
CA TRP A 64 3.34 7.79 -12.77
C TRP A 64 2.58 8.45 -11.64
N LEU A 65 2.41 7.79 -10.49
CA LEU A 65 1.66 8.29 -9.34
C LEU A 65 2.26 9.62 -8.85
N ALA A 66 3.59 9.74 -8.80
CA ALA A 66 4.29 10.97 -8.42
C ALA A 66 3.96 12.17 -9.32
N ARG A 67 3.52 11.93 -10.57
CA ARG A 67 3.04 12.99 -11.48
C ARG A 67 1.57 13.34 -11.27
N GLN A 68 0.77 12.42 -10.70
CA GLN A 68 -0.68 12.56 -10.55
C GLN A 68 -1.11 13.16 -9.21
N VAL A 69 -0.27 13.07 -8.18
CA VAL A 69 -0.62 13.52 -6.82
C VAL A 69 0.48 14.36 -6.21
N ASP A 70 0.12 15.27 -5.29
CA ASP A 70 1.08 16.08 -4.56
C ASP A 70 1.66 15.35 -3.33
N ALA A 71 2.19 14.14 -3.53
CA ALA A 71 2.70 13.28 -2.46
C ALA A 71 4.19 12.98 -2.63
N ASP A 72 4.84 12.48 -1.58
CA ASP A 72 6.10 11.75 -1.70
C ASP A 72 5.78 10.28 -1.97
N VAL A 73 6.10 9.81 -3.18
CA VAL A 73 5.81 8.44 -3.63
C VAL A 73 7.05 7.57 -3.49
N HIS A 74 6.96 6.62 -2.58
CA HIS A 74 8.00 5.66 -2.24
C HIS A 74 7.73 4.31 -2.90
N GLY A 75 8.79 3.50 -2.99
CA GLY A 75 8.70 2.09 -3.33
C GLY A 75 8.26 1.26 -2.12
N HIS A 76 8.83 0.06 -1.99
CA HIS A 76 8.57 -0.84 -0.87
C HIS A 76 9.30 -0.39 0.42
N LEU A 77 8.69 0.54 1.18
CA LEU A 77 9.26 1.00 2.46
C LEU A 77 9.45 -0.14 3.48
N LEU A 78 8.60 -1.15 3.42
CA LEU A 78 8.61 -2.33 4.29
C LEU A 78 9.25 -3.55 3.59
N GLY A 79 9.91 -3.35 2.44
CA GLY A 79 10.55 -4.43 1.68
C GLY A 79 11.71 -5.09 2.42
N PRO A 80 12.06 -6.35 2.09
CA PRO A 80 13.10 -7.10 2.79
C PRO A 80 14.53 -6.61 2.52
N GLU A 81 14.78 -6.03 1.34
CA GLU A 81 16.13 -5.64 0.89
C GLU A 81 16.58 -4.28 1.43
N MET A 82 15.73 -3.26 1.25
CA MET A 82 16.00 -1.89 1.70
C MET A 82 14.69 -1.14 1.92
N VAL A 83 14.77 0.00 2.60
CA VAL A 83 13.69 0.99 2.59
C VAL A 83 13.79 1.81 1.31
N GLU A 84 12.84 1.62 0.41
CA GLU A 84 12.82 2.31 -0.88
C GLU A 84 12.16 3.69 -0.76
N PHE A 85 12.92 4.68 -0.27
CA PHE A 85 12.47 6.07 -0.31
C PHE A 85 12.25 6.56 -1.77
N ALA A 86 11.61 7.73 -1.94
CA ALA A 86 11.38 8.29 -3.26
C ALA A 86 12.72 8.61 -3.92
N GLY A 87 12.98 8.07 -5.11
CA GLY A 87 14.30 8.14 -5.75
C GLY A 87 15.38 7.22 -5.15
N ARG A 88 15.01 6.36 -4.19
CA ARG A 88 15.84 5.34 -3.54
C ARG A 88 17.17 5.84 -2.92
N PRO A 89 17.23 7.02 -2.24
CA PRO A 89 18.43 7.41 -1.50
C PRO A 89 18.69 6.50 -0.29
N GLU A 90 19.95 6.39 0.14
CA GLU A 90 20.33 5.66 1.36
C GLU A 90 19.89 6.38 2.65
N ILE A 91 19.69 7.69 2.57
CA ILE A 91 19.23 8.53 3.67
C ILE A 91 17.99 9.29 3.20
N GLY A 92 16.86 8.97 3.81
CA GLY A 92 15.56 9.55 3.52
C GLY A 92 15.25 10.82 4.32
N PRO A 93 13.98 11.26 4.26
CA PRO A 93 13.50 12.46 4.94
C PRO A 93 13.87 12.49 6.43
N GLY A 94 14.45 13.62 6.86
CA GLY A 94 14.90 13.85 8.23
C GLY A 94 15.90 12.83 8.77
N ALA A 95 16.85 12.42 7.90
CA ALA A 95 17.98 11.55 8.22
C ALA A 95 17.60 10.13 8.63
N ILE A 96 16.43 9.63 8.19
CA ILE A 96 16.05 8.23 8.38
C ILE A 96 16.88 7.36 7.43
N SER A 97 17.57 6.35 7.96
CA SER A 97 18.38 5.42 7.16
C SER A 97 17.51 4.46 6.33
N SER A 98 18.00 4.04 5.16
CA SER A 98 17.36 3.02 4.34
C SER A 98 17.56 1.59 4.83
N SER A 99 18.24 1.39 5.96
CA SER A 99 18.55 0.07 6.52
C SER A 99 17.32 -0.64 7.08
N THR A 100 17.04 -1.84 6.58
CA THR A 100 15.98 -2.72 7.08
C THR A 100 16.21 -3.15 8.53
N LEU A 101 17.47 -3.39 8.92
CA LEU A 101 17.84 -3.74 10.30
C LEU A 101 17.50 -2.63 11.31
N ILE A 102 17.56 -1.37 10.90
CA ILE A 102 17.17 -0.24 11.75
C ILE A 102 15.65 -0.09 11.76
N ARG A 103 15.01 -0.10 10.58
CA ARG A 103 13.56 -0.04 10.43
C ARG A 103 12.85 -1.12 11.25
N ASP A 104 13.28 -2.37 11.12
CA ASP A 104 12.58 -3.54 11.67
C ASP A 104 12.71 -3.68 13.19
N ARG A 105 13.60 -2.90 13.83
CA ARG A 105 13.64 -2.78 15.30
C ARG A 105 12.43 -2.04 15.86
N ASP A 106 11.93 -1.05 15.14
CA ASP A 106 10.72 -0.30 15.49
C ASP A 106 10.02 0.19 14.21
N PRO A 107 9.31 -0.72 13.49
CA PRO A 107 8.67 -0.36 12.23
C PRO A 107 7.54 0.68 12.45
N GLN A 108 6.91 0.68 13.63
CA GLN A 108 5.89 1.66 13.98
C GLN A 108 6.48 3.05 14.17
N GLY A 109 7.58 3.16 14.92
CA GLY A 109 8.33 4.40 15.08
C GLY A 109 8.85 4.93 13.75
N PHE A 110 9.38 4.04 12.89
CA PHE A 110 9.80 4.39 11.54
C PHE A 110 8.66 5.03 10.71
N LEU A 111 7.51 4.35 10.58
CA LEU A 111 6.40 4.83 9.75
C LEU A 111 5.85 6.16 10.28
N THR A 112 5.67 6.24 11.60
CA THR A 112 5.10 7.43 12.25
C THR A 112 6.04 8.63 12.19
N ALA A 113 7.36 8.41 12.30
CA ALA A 113 8.37 9.43 12.10
C ALA A 113 8.39 9.95 10.66
N LEU A 114 8.37 9.05 9.67
CA LEU A 114 8.36 9.41 8.25
C LEU A 114 7.15 10.29 7.91
N ILE A 115 5.94 9.88 8.29
CA ILE A 115 4.70 10.65 8.06
C ILE A 115 4.73 12.02 8.75
N ARG A 116 5.45 12.13 9.87
CA ARG A 116 5.47 13.35 10.69
C ARG A 116 6.49 14.38 10.23
N ILE A 117 7.54 13.97 9.50
CA ILE A 117 8.70 14.82 9.21
C ILE A 117 8.44 15.85 8.12
N THR A 118 7.47 15.55 7.25
CA THR A 118 7.09 16.35 6.09
C THR A 118 5.59 16.66 6.15
N THR A 119 5.18 17.72 5.45
CA THR A 119 3.78 18.08 5.30
C THR A 119 3.13 17.42 4.10
N ARG A 120 3.91 16.91 3.14
CA ARG A 120 3.40 16.20 1.97
C ARG A 120 2.87 14.83 2.39
N MET A 121 1.76 14.39 1.80
CA MET A 121 1.27 13.03 2.02
C MET A 121 2.34 12.01 1.62
N GLN A 122 2.50 10.96 2.43
CA GLN A 122 3.39 9.84 2.10
C GLN A 122 2.57 8.75 1.41
N ALA A 123 3.02 8.27 0.25
CA ALA A 123 2.44 7.16 -0.47
C ALA A 123 3.51 6.09 -0.72
N PHE A 124 3.21 4.82 -0.53
CA PHE A 124 4.22 3.77 -0.70
C PHE A 124 3.66 2.44 -1.21
N GLN A 125 4.53 1.65 -1.82
CA GLN A 125 4.19 0.30 -2.30
C GLN A 125 4.21 -0.69 -1.13
N PHE A 126 3.33 -1.70 -1.23
CA PHE A 126 3.28 -2.80 -0.29
C PHE A 126 3.06 -4.12 -1.03
N SER A 127 3.42 -5.23 -0.41
CA SER A 127 3.28 -6.57 -1.00
C SER A 127 3.21 -7.61 0.11
N PRO A 128 2.64 -8.80 -0.14
CA PRO A 128 2.84 -9.94 0.75
C PRO A 128 4.32 -10.33 0.97
N ARG A 129 5.24 -9.83 0.15
CA ARG A 129 6.70 -9.98 0.33
C ARG A 129 7.30 -9.04 1.38
N ASP A 130 6.59 -7.98 1.75
CA ASP A 130 7.08 -6.97 2.68
C ASP A 130 6.91 -7.41 4.13
N ASN A 131 7.51 -6.68 5.07
CA ASN A 131 7.32 -6.89 6.49
C ASN A 131 5.86 -6.61 6.90
N GLN A 132 5.15 -7.68 7.28
CA GLN A 132 3.72 -7.67 7.61
C GLN A 132 3.39 -7.16 9.02
N ALA A 133 4.40 -6.77 9.83
CA ALA A 133 4.22 -6.39 11.23
C ALA A 133 3.23 -5.23 11.44
N LEU A 134 3.08 -4.33 10.46
CA LEU A 134 2.25 -3.14 10.58
C LEU A 134 0.81 -3.30 10.07
N ASN A 135 0.39 -4.48 9.61
CA ASN A 135 -0.97 -4.66 9.06
C ASN A 135 -2.08 -4.18 10.01
N TRP A 136 -2.06 -4.63 11.27
CA TRP A 136 -3.02 -4.17 12.28
C TRP A 136 -2.89 -2.67 12.60
N PHE A 137 -1.65 -2.16 12.64
CA PHE A 137 -1.41 -0.74 12.92
C PHE A 137 -2.05 0.13 11.84
N MET A 138 -1.79 -0.17 10.57
CA MET A 138 -2.32 0.57 9.43
C MET A 138 -3.84 0.38 9.30
N ALA A 139 -4.35 -0.84 9.42
CA ALA A 139 -5.79 -1.12 9.27
C ALA A 139 -6.67 -0.38 10.30
N THR A 140 -6.14 -0.15 11.50
CA THR A 140 -6.86 0.52 12.59
C THR A 140 -6.56 2.01 12.70
N ASP A 141 -5.77 2.57 11.77
CA ASP A 141 -5.48 4.00 11.70
C ASP A 141 -6.48 4.72 10.75
N PRO A 142 -7.29 5.68 11.24
CA PRO A 142 -8.22 6.44 10.39
C PRO A 142 -7.53 7.35 9.34
N ASN A 143 -6.22 7.57 9.45
CA ASN A 143 -5.44 8.31 8.46
C ASN A 143 -5.01 7.46 7.26
N ALA A 144 -5.10 6.13 7.34
CA ALA A 144 -4.61 5.23 6.30
C ALA A 144 -5.61 5.11 5.14
N HIS A 145 -5.11 5.21 3.92
CA HIS A 145 -5.80 4.87 2.68
C HIS A 145 -5.09 3.65 2.07
N ILE A 146 -5.75 2.50 2.09
CA ILE A 146 -5.15 1.23 1.69
C ILE A 146 -5.85 0.74 0.43
N HIS A 147 -5.07 0.59 -0.64
CA HIS A 147 -5.52 0.10 -1.94
C HIS A 147 -4.85 -1.24 -2.20
N VAL A 148 -5.62 -2.30 -2.37
CA VAL A 148 -5.13 -3.66 -2.53
C VAL A 148 -5.58 -4.22 -3.86
N VAL A 149 -4.64 -4.73 -4.65
CA VAL A 149 -4.95 -5.63 -5.75
C VAL A 149 -4.54 -7.05 -5.38
N THR A 150 -5.53 -7.91 -5.17
CA THR A 150 -5.29 -9.28 -4.69
C THR A 150 -4.70 -10.15 -5.78
N GLY A 151 -3.72 -10.98 -5.44
CA GLY A 151 -3.07 -11.88 -6.40
C GLY A 151 -2.09 -11.20 -7.36
N ALA A 152 -1.86 -9.89 -7.27
CA ALA A 152 -0.93 -9.15 -8.13
C ALA A 152 0.50 -9.73 -8.12
N TRP A 153 0.90 -10.29 -6.98
CA TRP A 153 2.20 -10.92 -6.76
C TRP A 153 2.49 -12.11 -7.69
N MET A 154 1.49 -12.62 -8.42
CA MET A 154 1.68 -13.66 -9.42
C MET A 154 2.39 -13.16 -10.69
N LEU A 155 2.26 -11.88 -11.05
CA LEU A 155 2.90 -11.34 -12.24
C LEU A 155 4.44 -11.38 -12.15
N PRO A 156 5.06 -11.01 -11.01
CA PRO A 156 6.48 -11.26 -10.81
C PRO A 156 6.87 -12.74 -10.87
N LEU A 157 6.02 -13.65 -10.38
CA LEU A 157 6.30 -15.10 -10.43
C LEU A 157 6.25 -15.65 -11.85
N LEU A 158 5.37 -15.12 -12.70
CA LEU A 158 5.25 -15.48 -14.11
C LEU A 158 6.54 -15.20 -14.88
N ASN A 159 7.20 -14.08 -14.57
CA ASN A 159 8.44 -13.66 -15.21
C ASN A 159 9.70 -14.19 -14.52
N SER A 160 9.56 -15.00 -13.47
CA SER A 160 10.70 -15.54 -12.72
C SER A 160 11.30 -16.76 -13.45
N PRO A 161 12.64 -16.86 -13.56
CA PRO A 161 13.30 -18.02 -14.16
C PRO A 161 13.33 -19.25 -13.22
N ALA A 162 12.80 -19.14 -12.00
CA ALA A 162 12.90 -20.21 -11.01
C ALA A 162 12.09 -21.46 -11.40
N PRO A 163 12.49 -22.66 -10.97
CA PRO A 163 11.75 -23.88 -11.23
C PRO A 163 10.32 -23.82 -10.67
N PHE A 164 9.38 -24.47 -11.38
CA PHE A 164 7.96 -24.44 -11.00
C PHE A 164 7.68 -24.88 -9.55
N GLU A 165 8.40 -25.88 -9.03
CA GLU A 165 8.20 -26.32 -7.64
C GLU A 165 8.57 -25.24 -6.61
N GLU A 166 9.55 -24.40 -6.91
CA GLU A 166 9.90 -23.25 -6.07
C GLU A 166 8.83 -22.17 -6.19
N LEU A 167 8.42 -21.83 -7.41
CA LEU A 167 7.34 -20.87 -7.65
C LEU A 167 6.05 -21.27 -6.92
N ARG A 168 5.72 -22.56 -6.91
CA ARG A 168 4.54 -23.09 -6.21
C ARG A 168 4.63 -22.91 -4.70
N LYS A 169 5.80 -23.16 -4.11
CA LYS A 169 6.03 -22.94 -2.67
C LYS A 169 5.92 -21.46 -2.31
N ILE A 170 6.57 -20.60 -3.10
CA ILE A 170 6.51 -19.15 -2.92
C ILE A 170 5.07 -18.67 -3.03
N ALA A 171 4.34 -19.09 -4.07
CA ALA A 171 2.93 -18.73 -4.27
C ALA A 171 2.06 -19.13 -3.08
N GLY A 172 2.25 -20.34 -2.52
CA GLY A 172 1.51 -20.76 -1.33
C GLY A 172 1.80 -19.92 -0.08
N VAL A 173 3.03 -19.45 0.09
CA VAL A 173 3.41 -18.54 1.18
C VAL A 173 2.77 -17.16 0.98
N LEU A 174 2.92 -16.57 -0.22
CA LEU A 174 2.37 -15.25 -0.53
C LEU A 174 0.84 -15.24 -0.45
N GLN A 175 0.17 -16.27 -0.94
CA GLN A 175 -1.28 -16.42 -0.81
C GLN A 175 -1.70 -16.46 0.67
N ARG A 176 -0.98 -17.21 1.52
CA ARG A 176 -1.31 -17.29 2.95
C ARG A 176 -1.16 -15.93 3.63
N ILE A 177 -0.08 -15.21 3.33
CA ILE A 177 0.17 -13.88 3.88
C ILE A 177 -0.93 -12.91 3.44
N GLU A 178 -1.27 -12.89 2.15
CA GLU A 178 -2.32 -12.04 1.62
C GLU A 178 -3.68 -12.35 2.24
N LEU A 179 -4.05 -13.63 2.38
CA LEU A 179 -5.29 -14.02 3.06
C LEU A 179 -5.34 -13.55 4.52
N GLN A 180 -4.24 -13.68 5.27
CA GLN A 180 -4.17 -13.16 6.64
C GLN A 180 -4.33 -11.65 6.70
N GLN A 181 -3.78 -10.92 5.72
CA GLN A 181 -3.98 -9.48 5.64
C GLN A 181 -5.44 -9.13 5.30
N LEU A 182 -6.07 -9.86 4.37
CA LEU A 182 -7.47 -9.66 4.01
C LEU A 182 -8.40 -9.93 5.21
N ASP A 183 -8.10 -10.93 6.04
CA ASP A 183 -8.84 -11.18 7.30
C ASP A 183 -8.76 -9.97 8.25
N ILE A 184 -7.60 -9.30 8.32
CA ILE A 184 -7.40 -8.08 9.12
C ILE A 184 -8.22 -6.92 8.53
N LEU A 185 -8.12 -6.72 7.21
CA LEU A 185 -8.80 -5.65 6.47
C LEU A 185 -10.32 -5.83 6.38
N GLY A 186 -10.83 -7.06 6.57
CA GLY A 186 -12.25 -7.37 6.71
C GLY A 186 -12.77 -7.33 8.14
N SER A 187 -11.92 -7.05 9.13
CA SER A 187 -12.31 -7.08 10.55
C SER A 187 -13.14 -5.86 10.95
N VAL A 188 -13.95 -6.02 12.00
CA VAL A 188 -14.78 -4.94 12.57
C VAL A 188 -13.99 -3.79 13.20
N TRP A 189 -12.68 -3.97 13.42
CA TRP A 189 -11.81 -2.99 14.06
C TRP A 189 -11.18 -2.02 13.07
N VAL A 190 -11.36 -2.26 11.76
CA VAL A 190 -10.80 -1.43 10.70
C VAL A 190 -11.35 -0.02 10.79
N ARG A 191 -10.43 0.95 10.76
CA ARG A 191 -10.74 2.38 10.69
C ARG A 191 -10.15 3.04 9.45
N ALA A 192 -9.19 2.39 8.82
CA ALA A 192 -8.62 2.81 7.55
C ALA A 192 -9.69 2.84 6.45
N ARG A 193 -9.45 3.66 5.43
CA ARG A 193 -10.21 3.60 4.19
C ARG A 193 -9.58 2.52 3.31
N VAL A 194 -10.31 1.44 3.08
CA VAL A 194 -9.79 0.27 2.36
C VAL A 194 -10.52 0.09 1.03
N GLN A 195 -9.77 -0.15 -0.03
CA GLN A 195 -10.29 -0.56 -1.33
C GLN A 195 -9.57 -1.81 -1.79
N ILE A 196 -10.34 -2.80 -2.24
CA ILE A 196 -9.81 -4.11 -2.64
C ILE A 196 -10.38 -4.43 -4.02
N HIS A 197 -9.49 -4.76 -4.95
CA HIS A 197 -9.81 -5.21 -6.29
C HIS A 197 -9.11 -6.54 -6.56
N GLU A 198 -9.73 -7.44 -7.33
CA GLU A 198 -9.02 -8.63 -7.79
C GLU A 198 -8.12 -8.29 -8.98
N LEU A 199 -6.99 -9.00 -9.12
CA LEU A 199 -6.10 -8.84 -10.28
C LEU A 199 -6.86 -8.90 -11.62
N GLY A 200 -7.86 -9.79 -11.73
CA GLY A 200 -8.64 -9.96 -12.96
C GLY A 200 -9.34 -8.66 -13.35
N ASP A 201 -9.99 -8.01 -12.39
CA ASP A 201 -10.72 -6.76 -12.62
C ASP A 201 -9.76 -5.63 -13.05
N VAL A 202 -8.56 -5.58 -12.47
CA VAL A 202 -7.53 -4.60 -12.84
C VAL A 202 -7.00 -4.83 -14.24
N LEU A 203 -6.81 -6.08 -14.65
CA LEU A 203 -6.38 -6.39 -16.01
C LEU A 203 -7.48 -6.08 -17.04
N ALA A 204 -8.76 -6.23 -16.68
CA ALA A 204 -9.89 -5.90 -17.55
C ALA A 204 -10.14 -4.38 -17.66
N TYR A 205 -10.05 -3.66 -16.54
CA TYR A 205 -10.40 -2.24 -16.42
C TYR A 205 -9.31 -1.41 -15.72
N PRO A 206 -8.07 -1.38 -16.25
CA PRO A 206 -6.93 -0.77 -15.56
C PRO A 206 -7.12 0.73 -15.31
N ASN A 207 -7.65 1.45 -16.30
CA ASN A 207 -7.86 2.89 -16.22
C ASN A 207 -8.86 3.27 -15.11
N ASP A 208 -9.98 2.54 -15.04
CA ASP A 208 -11.07 2.84 -14.11
C ASP A 208 -10.64 2.60 -12.67
N ILE A 209 -9.93 1.51 -12.41
CA ILE A 209 -9.47 1.15 -11.07
C ILE A 209 -8.36 2.11 -10.60
N LEU A 210 -7.48 2.54 -11.49
CA LEU A 210 -6.48 3.57 -11.17
C LEU A 210 -7.17 4.90 -10.81
N LEU A 211 -8.10 5.39 -11.64
CA LEU A 211 -8.82 6.63 -11.38
C LEU A 211 -9.69 6.55 -10.11
N GLN A 212 -10.30 5.39 -9.83
CA GLN A 212 -10.97 5.15 -8.56
C GLN A 212 -9.99 5.30 -7.40
N SER A 213 -8.87 4.57 -7.42
CA SER A 213 -7.87 4.60 -6.35
C SER A 213 -7.37 6.01 -6.05
N LEU A 214 -7.10 6.82 -7.08
CA LEU A 214 -6.65 8.20 -6.90
C LEU A 214 -7.74 9.12 -6.31
N ARG A 215 -9.01 8.95 -6.68
CA ARG A 215 -10.12 9.80 -6.18
C ARG A 215 -10.34 9.70 -4.68
N HIS A 216 -9.89 8.62 -4.06
CA HIS A 216 -10.02 8.42 -2.62
C HIS A 216 -8.86 9.01 -1.81
N LEU A 217 -7.83 9.56 -2.47
CA LEU A 217 -6.72 10.19 -1.78
C LEU A 217 -7.11 11.60 -1.28
N PRO A 218 -6.62 12.01 -0.11
CA PRO A 218 -6.98 13.28 0.53
C PRO A 218 -6.32 14.51 -0.11
N GLU A 219 -5.14 14.36 -0.73
CA GLU A 219 -4.48 15.44 -1.48
C GLU A 219 -4.79 15.30 -2.97
N GLY A 220 -5.26 16.41 -3.55
CA GLY A 220 -6.02 16.44 -4.80
C GLY A 220 -5.33 15.83 -6.02
N LEU A 221 -6.18 15.30 -6.90
CA LEU A 221 -5.84 14.75 -8.19
C LEU A 221 -5.29 15.84 -9.11
N MET A 222 -4.00 15.81 -9.40
CA MET A 222 -3.42 16.54 -10.52
C MET A 222 -3.52 15.65 -11.76
N ILE A 223 -4.72 15.55 -12.37
CA ILE A 223 -4.90 14.73 -13.58
C ILE A 223 -3.92 15.21 -14.66
N ARG A 224 -2.87 14.44 -14.88
CA ARG A 224 -1.97 14.56 -16.01
C ARG A 224 -2.23 13.38 -16.95
N SER A 225 -2.23 13.64 -18.25
CA SER A 225 -2.55 12.63 -19.28
C SER A 225 -1.62 11.42 -19.25
N GLY A 226 -2.19 10.23 -19.48
CA GLY A 226 -1.48 8.95 -19.64
C GLY A 226 -1.69 8.00 -18.47
N VAL A 227 -1.94 6.73 -18.77
CA VAL A 227 -2.03 5.62 -17.79
C VAL A 227 -0.77 4.76 -17.97
N PRO A 228 -0.17 4.23 -16.88
CA PRO A 228 0.99 3.35 -17.00
C PRO A 228 0.65 2.08 -17.76
N GLU A 229 1.62 1.54 -18.49
CA GLU A 229 1.45 0.27 -19.19
C GLU A 229 1.32 -0.88 -18.19
N VAL A 230 0.45 -1.84 -18.51
CA VAL A 230 0.31 -3.08 -17.75
C VAL A 230 1.48 -4.00 -18.08
N ALA A 231 2.08 -4.62 -17.07
CA ALA A 231 3.13 -5.61 -17.21
C ALA A 231 2.68 -6.79 -18.09
N ASN A 232 3.64 -7.44 -18.77
CA ASN A 232 3.31 -8.61 -19.57
C ASN A 232 2.72 -9.74 -18.70
N TYR A 233 1.48 -10.11 -19.00
CA TYR A 233 0.74 -11.19 -18.32
C TYR A 233 0.49 -12.41 -19.24
N GLN A 234 1.16 -12.49 -20.39
CA GLN A 234 1.09 -13.66 -21.28
C GLN A 234 1.57 -14.91 -20.55
N GLY A 235 0.77 -15.98 -20.60
CA GLY A 235 1.05 -17.24 -19.89
C GLY A 235 0.53 -17.29 -18.45
N LEU A 236 -0.09 -16.21 -17.94
CA LEU A 236 -0.70 -16.21 -16.61
C LEU A 236 -1.76 -17.32 -16.47
N SER A 237 -2.64 -17.50 -17.47
CA SER A 237 -3.65 -18.56 -17.48
C SER A 237 -3.04 -19.96 -17.38
N GLU A 238 -1.95 -20.20 -18.08
CA GLU A 238 -1.23 -21.47 -18.05
C GLU A 238 -0.60 -21.73 -16.69
N LEU A 239 0.03 -20.71 -16.10
CA LEU A 239 0.60 -20.77 -14.76
C LEU A 239 -0.49 -21.09 -13.71
N LEU A 240 -1.62 -20.38 -13.75
CA LEU A 240 -2.75 -20.59 -12.84
C LEU A 240 -3.29 -22.03 -12.95
N ARG A 241 -3.46 -22.52 -14.18
CA ARG A 241 -3.89 -23.90 -14.43
C ARG A 241 -2.88 -24.91 -13.88
N LYS A 242 -1.58 -24.67 -14.09
CA LYS A 242 -0.50 -25.52 -13.58
C LYS A 242 -0.47 -25.54 -12.05
N MET A 243 -0.64 -24.39 -11.41
CA MET A 243 -0.75 -24.26 -9.94
C MET A 243 -1.96 -25.03 -9.39
N ARG A 244 -3.14 -24.88 -10.02
CA ARG A 244 -4.36 -25.60 -9.64
C ARG A 244 -4.18 -27.11 -9.75
N ASN A 245 -3.59 -27.59 -10.85
CA ASN A 245 -3.31 -29.01 -11.05
C ASN A 245 -2.30 -29.57 -10.04
N ALA A 246 -1.39 -28.72 -9.55
CA ALA A 246 -0.44 -29.06 -8.48
C ALA A 246 -1.04 -28.92 -7.06
N GLY A 247 -2.36 -28.75 -6.94
CA GLY A 247 -3.08 -28.72 -5.66
C GLY A 247 -3.14 -27.35 -4.96
N LEU A 248 -2.60 -26.28 -5.57
CA LEU A 248 -2.71 -24.93 -5.02
C LEU A 248 -4.03 -24.29 -5.48
N ARG A 249 -5.03 -24.23 -4.59
CA ARG A 249 -6.28 -23.50 -4.84
C ARG A 249 -6.08 -22.02 -4.54
N LEU A 250 -5.88 -21.24 -5.60
CA LEU A 250 -5.77 -19.79 -5.52
C LEU A 250 -7.15 -19.18 -5.26
N GLN A 251 -7.34 -18.64 -4.06
CA GLN A 251 -8.60 -18.02 -3.63
C GLN A 251 -8.69 -16.56 -4.04
N VAL A 252 -7.53 -15.90 -4.20
CA VAL A 252 -7.38 -14.47 -4.47
C VAL A 252 -7.46 -14.11 -5.95
N THR A 253 -7.81 -15.08 -6.81
CA THR A 253 -7.73 -14.98 -8.28
C THR A 253 -8.99 -15.54 -8.95
N SER A 254 -10.11 -15.50 -8.25
CA SER A 254 -11.33 -16.22 -8.65
C SER A 254 -11.89 -15.68 -9.97
N SER A 255 -11.76 -14.37 -10.22
CA SER A 255 -12.20 -13.70 -11.45
C SER A 255 -11.20 -13.79 -12.62
N VAL A 256 -9.93 -14.13 -12.35
CA VAL A 256 -8.86 -14.10 -13.36
C VAL A 256 -9.01 -15.21 -14.41
N ILE A 257 -9.41 -16.42 -13.98
CA ILE A 257 -9.51 -17.59 -14.86
C ILE A 257 -10.63 -17.41 -15.90
N PRO A 258 -11.88 -17.07 -15.52
CA PRO A 258 -12.95 -16.82 -16.50
C PRO A 258 -12.62 -15.68 -17.47
N LEU A 259 -11.99 -14.60 -17.00
CA LEU A 259 -11.62 -13.46 -17.83
C LEU A 259 -10.60 -13.86 -18.92
N LEU A 260 -9.55 -14.58 -18.55
CA LEU A 260 -8.51 -14.99 -19.50
C LEU A 260 -9.01 -16.05 -20.49
N GLU A 261 -9.99 -16.87 -20.11
CA GLU A 261 -10.67 -17.80 -21.02
C GLU A 261 -11.57 -17.05 -22.03
N MET A 262 -12.20 -15.94 -21.63
CA MET A 262 -12.98 -15.09 -22.53
C MET A 262 -12.11 -14.24 -23.49
N LEU A 263 -10.90 -13.88 -23.07
CA LEU A 263 -9.95 -13.08 -23.86
C LEU A 263 -9.03 -13.94 -24.73
N ALA A 264 -9.03 -15.25 -24.57
CA ALA A 264 -8.31 -16.14 -25.47
C ALA A 264 -8.98 -16.09 -26.86
N PRO A 265 -8.22 -15.91 -27.97
CA PRO A 265 -8.80 -16.05 -29.29
C PRO A 265 -9.43 -17.43 -29.40
N GLU A 266 -10.64 -17.53 -29.96
CA GLU A 266 -11.29 -18.80 -30.26
C GLU A 266 -10.24 -19.74 -30.84
N ARG A 267 -9.95 -20.83 -30.12
CA ARG A 267 -9.14 -21.89 -30.69
C ARG A 267 -9.90 -22.35 -31.92
N THR A 268 -9.38 -22.03 -33.10
CA THR A 268 -9.88 -22.52 -34.38
C THR A 268 -9.89 -24.04 -34.28
N ALA A 269 -11.07 -24.59 -34.04
CA ALA A 269 -11.34 -26.01 -34.09
C ALA A 269 -11.66 -26.35 -35.55
N ALA A 270 -10.61 -26.63 -36.33
CA ALA A 270 -10.57 -27.24 -37.68
C ALA A 270 -9.16 -26.95 -38.23
N GLU A 271 -8.33 -27.85 -38.74
CA GLU A 271 -8.41 -29.23 -39.24
C GLU A 271 -7.04 -29.89 -39.03
#